data_AF-A0A1V4IUR9-F1
#
_entry.id   AF-A0A1V4IUR9-F1
#
_cell.length_a   1.000
_cell.length_b   1.000
_cell.length_c   1.000
_cell.angle_alpha   90.00
_cell.angle_beta   90.00
_cell.angle_gamma   90.00
#
_symmetry.space_group_name_H-M   'P 1'
#
loop_
_entity.id
_entity.type
_entity.pdbx_description
1 polymer ?
#
loop_
_entity_poly.entity_id
_entity_poly.type
_entity_poly.pdbx_seq_one_letter_code
_entity_poly.pdbx_strand_id
1 'polypeptide(L)'
;MSKELGIQEREIIIKELFLKIFQEKGVSIEELKEAICQSYIDEGFECKTFDDIPIKEMETAILDCYEAGGLAFENIDEVIEHNLKEE
;
A
#
# COMPACT_ATOMS: atom_id res chain seq x y z
N MET A 1 23.87 -11.37 -0.45
CA MET A 1 23.78 -9.99 -0.99
C MET A 1 23.10 -9.14 0.06
N SER A 2 23.61 -7.94 0.25
CA SER A 2 23.47 -7.10 1.44
C SER A 2 22.01 -6.88 1.86
N LYS A 3 21.68 -7.33 3.08
CA LYS A 3 20.41 -7.04 3.77
C LYS A 3 20.42 -5.60 4.28
N GLU A 4 20.32 -4.66 3.36
CA GLU A 4 19.90 -3.30 3.65
C GLU A 4 18.99 -2.93 2.49
N LEU A 5 17.74 -3.40 2.52
CA LEU A 5 16.70 -2.71 1.77
C LEU A 5 16.69 -1.30 2.35
N GLY A 6 17.15 -0.33 1.56
CA GLY A 6 17.12 1.06 1.98
C GLY A 6 15.68 1.45 2.30
N ILE A 7 15.50 2.43 3.20
CA ILE A 7 14.18 3.00 3.53
C ILE A 7 13.35 3.26 2.26
N GLN A 8 14.02 3.71 1.19
CA GLN A 8 13.42 3.95 -0.13
C GLN A 8 12.87 2.69 -0.83
N GLU A 9 13.55 1.54 -0.75
CA GLU A 9 13.05 0.30 -1.34
C GLU A 9 11.80 -0.18 -0.60
N ARG A 10 11.79 -0.05 0.73
CA ARG A 10 10.61 -0.37 1.54
C ARG A 10 9.40 0.49 1.14
N GLU A 11 9.59 1.79 0.97
CA GLU A 11 8.53 2.70 0.51
C GLU A 11 7.99 2.34 -0.88
N ILE A 12 8.87 1.96 -1.81
CA ILE A 12 8.47 1.51 -3.15
C ILE A 12 7.62 0.25 -3.07
N ILE A 13 8.08 -0.76 -2.31
CA ILE A 13 7.34 -2.02 -2.14
C ILE A 13 5.98 -1.77 -1.52
N ILE A 14 5.88 -0.92 -0.50
CA ILE A 14 4.61 -0.58 0.14
C ILE A 14 3.65 0.07 -0.86
N LYS A 15 4.13 1.03 -1.65
CA LYS A 15 3.31 1.68 -2.69
C LYS A 15 2.84 0.69 -3.75
N GLU A 16 3.69 -0.22 -4.20
CA GLU A 16 3.33 -1.25 -5.18
C GLU A 16 2.32 -2.25 -4.60
N LEU A 17 2.53 -2.71 -3.36
CA LEU A 17 1.59 -3.57 -2.65
C LEU A 17 0.23 -2.91 -2.48
N PHE A 18 0.22 -1.66 -2.04
CA PHE A 18 -0.99 -0.87 -1.91
C PHE A 18 -1.77 -0.89 -3.22
N LEU A 19 -1.14 -0.47 -4.32
CA LEU A 19 -1.79 -0.46 -5.63
C LEU A 19 -2.28 -1.87 -6.01
N LYS A 20 -1.48 -2.92 -5.81
CA LYS A 20 -1.85 -4.30 -6.16
C LYS A 20 -3.06 -4.81 -5.40
N ILE A 21 -3.21 -4.46 -4.13
CA ILE A 21 -4.35 -4.88 -3.27
C ILE A 21 -5.63 -4.20 -3.72
N PHE A 22 -5.57 -2.89 -3.98
CA PHE A 22 -6.74 -2.11 -4.40
C PHE A 22 -6.99 -2.18 -5.91
N GLN A 23 -6.06 -2.76 -6.70
CA GLN A 23 -6.22 -2.88 -8.14
C GLN A 23 -7.26 -3.94 -8.50
N GLU A 24 -8.43 -3.46 -8.92
CA GLU A 24 -9.49 -4.29 -9.45
C GLU A 24 -9.35 -4.55 -10.95
N LYS A 25 -9.90 -5.68 -11.41
CA LYS A 25 -9.92 -6.03 -12.84
C LYS A 25 -10.74 -5.01 -13.62
N GLY A 26 -10.07 -4.25 -14.48
CA GLY A 26 -10.69 -3.26 -15.37
C GLY A 26 -10.56 -1.81 -14.92
N VAL A 27 -9.89 -1.56 -13.78
CA VAL A 27 -9.55 -0.21 -13.31
C VAL A 27 -8.12 0.11 -13.69
N SER A 28 -7.90 1.28 -14.28
CA SER A 28 -6.55 1.75 -14.63
C SER A 28 -5.80 2.19 -13.36
N ILE A 29 -4.47 2.07 -13.34
CA ILE A 29 -3.67 2.52 -12.19
C ILE A 29 -3.89 4.01 -11.90
N GLU A 30 -4.10 4.84 -12.93
CA GLU A 30 -4.42 6.26 -12.76
C GLU A 30 -5.75 6.46 -12.04
N GLU A 31 -6.82 5.80 -12.50
CA GLU A 31 -8.14 5.87 -11.86
C GLU A 31 -8.11 5.36 -10.41
N LEU A 32 -7.35 4.29 -10.17
CA LEU A 32 -7.14 3.76 -8.83
C LEU A 32 -6.47 4.80 -7.93
N LYS A 33 -5.39 5.43 -8.40
CA LYS A 33 -4.68 6.48 -7.65
C LYS A 33 -5.58 7.69 -7.36
N GLU A 34 -6.40 8.09 -8.33
CA GLU A 34 -7.38 9.16 -8.14
C GLU A 34 -8.42 8.79 -7.09
N ALA A 35 -9.00 7.59 -7.15
CA ALA A 35 -9.97 7.12 -6.18
C ALA A 35 -9.39 7.07 -4.76
N ILE A 36 -8.18 6.53 -4.60
CA ILE A 36 -7.47 6.50 -3.32
C ILE A 36 -7.27 7.93 -2.80
N CYS A 37 -6.72 8.82 -3.63
CA CYS A 37 -6.46 10.21 -3.25
C CYS A 37 -7.76 10.92 -2.82
N GLN A 38 -8.86 10.70 -3.55
CA GLN A 38 -10.17 11.26 -3.19
C GLN A 38 -10.67 10.74 -1.84
N SER A 39 -10.50 9.44 -1.53
CA SER A 39 -10.87 8.88 -0.21
C SER A 39 -10.15 9.61 0.93
N TYR A 40 -8.82 9.78 0.82
CA TYR A 40 -8.05 10.50 1.84
C TYR A 40 -8.45 11.98 1.94
N ILE A 41 -8.73 12.65 0.82
CA ILE A 41 -9.24 14.02 0.82
C ILE A 41 -10.60 14.12 1.54
N ASP A 42 -11.50 13.16 1.31
CA ASP A 42 -12.81 13.10 1.96
C ASP A 42 -12.69 12.88 3.47
N GLU A 43 -11.70 12.11 3.91
CA GLU A 43 -11.32 11.95 5.32
C GLU A 43 -10.65 13.20 5.94
N GLY A 44 -10.35 14.21 5.12
CA GLY A 44 -9.80 15.50 5.56
C GLY A 44 -8.28 15.63 5.41
N PHE A 45 -7.62 14.74 4.67
CA PHE A 45 -6.20 14.86 4.36
C PHE A 45 -5.95 15.84 3.20
N GLU A 46 -4.90 16.64 3.31
CA GLU A 46 -4.44 17.52 2.23
C GLU A 46 -3.44 16.80 1.31
N CYS A 47 -3.90 15.77 0.60
CA CYS A 47 -3.12 15.08 -0.43
C CYS A 47 -3.61 15.47 -1.83
N LYS A 48 -2.69 15.81 -2.73
CA LYS A 48 -3.02 16.16 -4.13
C LYS A 48 -2.86 14.97 -5.05
N THR A 49 -1.89 14.13 -4.76
CA THR A 49 -1.55 12.95 -5.54
C THR A 49 -1.34 11.76 -4.62
N PHE A 50 -1.36 10.56 -5.19
CA PHE A 50 -1.06 9.33 -4.46
C PHE A 50 0.29 9.39 -3.73
N ASP A 51 1.29 10.08 -4.28
CA ASP A 51 2.61 10.24 -3.67
C ASP A 51 2.63 11.21 -2.48
N ASP A 52 1.62 12.05 -2.31
CA ASP A 52 1.45 12.90 -1.12
C ASP A 52 0.91 12.12 0.09
N ILE A 53 0.34 10.93 -0.13
CA ILE A 53 -0.23 10.12 0.94
C ILE A 53 0.91 9.58 1.81
N PRO A 54 0.83 9.72 3.15
CA PRO A 54 1.86 9.22 4.03
C PRO A 54 1.97 7.69 3.93
N ILE A 55 3.20 7.18 3.84
CA ILE A 55 3.47 5.73 3.81
C ILE A 55 2.83 5.00 4.98
N LYS A 56 2.79 5.62 6.17
CA LYS A 56 2.15 5.03 7.36
C LYS A 56 0.67 4.75 7.18
N GLU A 57 -0.04 5.61 6.44
CA GLU A 57 -1.45 5.39 6.14
C GLU A 57 -1.59 4.23 5.16
N MET A 58 -0.70 4.17 4.15
CA MET A 58 -0.65 3.03 3.23
C MET A 58 -0.37 1.71 3.97
N GLU A 59 0.61 1.69 4.89
CA GLU A 59 0.92 0.52 5.73
C GLU A 59 -0.32 0.06 6.50
N THR A 60 -1.04 0.99 7.12
CA THR A 60 -2.25 0.69 7.91
C THR A 60 -3.35 0.12 7.03
N ALA A 61 -3.68 0.77 5.92
CA ALA A 61 -4.72 0.31 5.01
C ALA A 61 -4.39 -1.04 4.34
N ILE A 62 -3.11 -1.34 4.08
CA ILE A 62 -2.69 -2.67 3.63
C ILE A 62 -2.99 -3.73 4.71
N LEU A 63 -2.60 -3.46 5.96
CA LEU A 63 -2.83 -4.40 7.07
C LEU A 63 -4.33 -4.64 7.28
N ASP A 64 -5.14 -3.59 7.29
CA ASP A 64 -6.60 -3.66 7.38
C ASP A 64 -7.21 -4.50 6.24
N CYS A 65 -6.74 -4.32 4.99
CA CYS A 65 -7.21 -5.11 3.85
C CYS A 65 -6.89 -6.60 3.99
N TYR A 66 -5.67 -6.95 4.42
CA TYR A 66 -5.30 -8.34 4.65
C TYR A 66 -6.07 -8.94 5.83
N GLU A 67 -6.26 -8.19 6.92
CA GLU A 67 -7.03 -8.64 8.07
C GLU A 67 -8.49 -8.91 7.68
N ALA A 68 -9.11 -8.03 6.89
CA ALA A 68 -10.44 -8.22 6.32
C ALA A 68 -10.52 -9.45 5.40
N GLY A 69 -9.42 -9.78 4.72
CA GLY A 69 -9.25 -11.01 3.93
C GLY A 69 -9.00 -12.28 4.76
N GLY A 70 -8.86 -12.17 6.08
CA GLY A 70 -8.59 -13.28 7.00
C GLY A 70 -7.11 -13.57 7.25
N LEU A 71 -6.22 -12.68 6.82
CA LEU A 71 -4.77 -12.75 7.07
C LEU A 71 -4.36 -11.61 8.01
N ALA A 72 -4.12 -11.94 9.29
CA ALA A 72 -3.62 -10.97 10.26
C ALA A 72 -2.09 -10.97 10.26
N PHE A 73 -1.49 -9.79 10.11
CA PHE A 73 -0.04 -9.57 10.17
C PHE A 73 0.28 -8.60 11.30
N GLU A 74 1.39 -8.81 12.01
CA GLU A 74 1.76 -7.89 13.10
C GLU A 74 2.29 -6.55 12.57
N ASN A 75 2.98 -6.57 11.43
CA ASN A 75 3.57 -5.38 10.80
C ASN A 75 3.64 -5.53 9.29
N ILE A 76 3.82 -4.41 8.57
CA ILE A 76 3.99 -4.43 7.12
C ILE A 76 5.19 -5.26 6.66
N ASP A 77 6.25 -5.38 7.48
CA ASP A 77 7.41 -6.19 7.13
C ASP A 77 7.03 -7.66 6.94
N GLU A 78 6.08 -8.19 7.72
CA GLU A 78 5.55 -9.54 7.51
C GLU A 78 4.73 -9.65 6.21
N VAL A 79 3.94 -8.63 5.89
CA VAL A 79 3.20 -8.54 4.62
C VAL A 79 4.16 -8.55 3.44
N ILE A 80 5.22 -7.75 3.52
CA ILE A 80 6.27 -7.66 2.49
C ILE A 80 6.95 -9.02 2.34
N GLU A 81 7.36 -9.66 3.44
CA GLU A 81 7.95 -10.99 3.40
C GLU A 81 7.00 -12.04 2.83
N HIS A 82 5.70 -11.94 3.13
CA HIS A 82 4.69 -12.85 2.61
C HIS A 82 4.52 -12.68 1.10
N ASN A 83 4.34 -11.45 0.60
CA ASN A 83 4.21 -11.20 -0.83
C ASN A 83 5.49 -11.54 -1.61
N LEU A 84 6.69 -11.32 -1.04
CA LEU A 84 7.96 -11.74 -1.63
C LEU A 84 8.14 -13.26 -1.69
N LYS A 85 7.46 -14.02 -0.83
CA LYS A 85 7.47 -15.50 -0.83
C LYS A 85 6.42 -16.10 -1.77
N GLU A 86 5.38 -15.35 -2.10
CA GLU A 86 4.30 -15.79 -3.00
C GLU A 86 4.56 -15.49 -4.49
N GLU A 87 5.62 -14.73 -4.83
CA GLU A 87 6.17 -14.59 -6.19
C GLU A 87 7.19 -15.68 -6.56
#